data_AF-A0A5R1YTJ4-F1
#
_entry.id   AF-A0A5R1YTJ4-F1
#
_cell.length_a   1.000
_cell.length_b   1.000
_cell.length_c   1.000
_cell.angle_alpha   90.00
_cell.angle_beta   90.00
_cell.angle_gamma   90.00
#
_symmetry.space_group_name_H-M   'P 1'
#
loop_
_entity.id
_entity.type
_entity.pdbx_description
1 polymer ?
#
loop_
_entity_poly.entity_id
_entity_poly.type
_entity_poly.pdbx_seq_one_letter_code
_entity_poly.pdbx_strand_id
1 'polypeptide(L)' 'VLHGASGLPTRDITRAISLGICKVNVATELKIAFSGALKNYLTQHAEASDPRHYMIPAKAAMKEVVRKVIADCGCEGKL' A
#
# COMPACT_ATOMS: atom_id res chain seq x y z
N VAL A 1 -5.44 9.17 -16.14
CA VAL A 1 -5.64 8.47 -14.85
C VAL A 1 -5.60 6.96 -15.12
N LEU A 2 -4.85 6.18 -14.34
CA LEU A 2 -4.80 4.71 -14.42
C LEU A 2 -5.59 4.11 -13.24
N HIS A 3 -6.65 3.36 -13.57
CA HIS A 3 -7.46 2.64 -12.59
C HIS A 3 -6.96 1.20 -12.42
N GLY A 4 -7.26 0.57 -11.28
CA GLY A 4 -6.97 -0.85 -11.07
C GLY A 4 -5.47 -1.20 -11.04
N ALA A 5 -4.62 -0.30 -10.57
CA ALA A 5 -3.17 -0.46 -10.64
C ALA A 5 -2.58 -1.41 -9.57
N SER A 6 -3.41 -1.90 -8.64
CA SER A 6 -2.95 -2.83 -7.61
C SER A 6 -2.47 -4.14 -8.22
N GLY A 7 -1.26 -4.55 -7.88
CA GLY A 7 -0.59 -5.77 -8.31
C GLY A 7 0.15 -5.64 -9.64
N LEU A 8 0.10 -4.48 -10.30
CA LEU A 8 0.86 -4.27 -11.53
C LEU A 8 2.37 -4.21 -11.22
N PRO A 9 3.21 -4.79 -12.08
CA PRO A 9 4.64 -4.70 -11.91
C PRO A 9 5.11 -3.26 -12.17
N THR A 10 6.16 -2.83 -11.47
CA THR A 10 6.72 -1.47 -11.57
C THR A 10 6.98 -1.04 -13.01
N ARG A 11 7.48 -1.95 -13.86
CA ARG A 11 7.73 -1.67 -15.30
C ARG A 11 6.49 -1.20 -16.07
N ASP A 12 5.30 -1.70 -15.72
CA ASP A 12 4.07 -1.39 -16.43
C ASP A 12 3.53 -0.03 -15.94
N ILE A 13 3.69 0.25 -14.65
CA ILE A 13 3.40 1.58 -14.06
C ILE A 13 4.31 2.65 -14.68
N THR A 14 5.62 2.42 -14.71
CA THR A 14 6.57 3.40 -15.29
C THR A 14 6.34 3.58 -16.79
N ARG A 15 6.00 2.51 -17.52
CA ARG A 15 5.62 2.60 -18.93
C ARG A 15 4.36 3.44 -19.10
N ALA A 16 3.30 3.20 -18.33
CA ALA A 16 2.07 3.98 -18.41
C ALA A 16 2.30 5.47 -18.11
N ILE A 17 3.16 5.79 -17.14
CA ILE A 17 3.56 7.17 -16.82
C ILE A 17 4.32 7.79 -17.99
N SER A 18 5.25 7.07 -18.62
CA SER A 18 5.96 7.55 -19.82
C SER A 18 5.04 7.87 -21.01
N LEU A 19 3.81 7.33 -20.99
CA LEU A 19 2.77 7.54 -21.99
C LEU A 19 1.73 8.61 -21.58
N GLY A 20 1.97 9.34 -20.48
CA GLY A 20 1.15 10.48 -20.07
C GLY A 20 0.19 10.24 -18.90
N ILE A 21 0.29 9.11 -18.20
CA ILE A 21 -0.47 8.92 -16.95
C ILE A 21 0.13 9.76 -15.82
N CYS A 22 -0.67 10.64 -15.22
CA CYS A 22 -0.27 11.49 -14.08
C CYS A 22 -0.96 11.15 -12.75
N LYS A 23 -1.83 10.13 -12.71
CA LYS A 23 -2.57 9.69 -11.50
C LYS A 23 -2.79 8.19 -11.56
N VAL A 24 -2.34 7.46 -10.55
CA VAL A 24 -2.43 6.00 -10.42
C VAL A 24 -3.31 5.66 -9.22
N ASN A 25 -4.32 4.79 -9.40
CA ASN A 25 -5.23 4.38 -8.33
C ASN A 25 -4.83 3.01 -7.78
N VAL A 26 -4.48 2.94 -6.50
CA VAL A 26 -4.13 1.71 -5.77
C VAL A 26 -5.08 1.56 -4.58
N ALA A 27 -5.67 0.37 -4.40
CA ALA A 27 -6.58 0.10 -3.29
C ALA A 27 -6.45 -1.33 -2.73
N THR A 28 -6.36 -2.34 -3.59
CA THR A 28 -6.37 -3.75 -3.17
C THR A 28 -5.13 -4.12 -2.37
N GLU A 29 -3.93 -3.73 -2.80
CA GLU A 29 -2.69 -4.01 -2.05
C GLU A 29 -2.65 -3.34 -0.68
N LEU A 30 -3.21 -2.13 -0.55
CA LEU A 30 -3.32 -1.44 0.74
C LEU A 30 -4.17 -2.24 1.72
N LYS A 31 -5.31 -2.76 1.26
CA LYS A 31 -6.20 -3.61 2.07
C LYS A 31 -5.54 -4.94 2.43
N ILE A 32 -4.84 -5.58 1.49
CA ILE A 32 -4.13 -6.84 1.72
C ILE A 32 -3.05 -6.67 2.79
N ALA A 33 -2.17 -5.67 2.65
CA ALA A 33 -1.09 -5.43 3.61
C ALA A 33 -1.63 -5.11 5.01
N PHE A 34 -2.64 -4.24 5.09
CA PHE A 34 -3.27 -3.87 6.35
C PHE A 34 -3.95 -5.07 7.03
N SER A 35 -4.82 -5.77 6.31
CA SER A 35 -5.59 -6.90 6.85
C SER A 35 -4.69 -8.09 7.20
N GLY A 36 -3.64 -8.35 6.43
CA GLY A 36 -2.65 -9.38 6.72
C GLY A 36 -1.91 -9.11 8.04
N ALA A 37 -1.39 -7.89 8.22
CA ALA A 37 -0.72 -7.49 9.45
C ALA A 37 -1.67 -7.49 10.67
N LEU A 38 -2.91 -7.01 10.48
CA LEU A 38 -3.95 -7.05 11.51
C LEU A 38 -4.27 -8.48 11.93
N LYS A 39 -4.51 -9.38 10.96
CA LYS A 39 -4.81 -10.80 11.21
C LYS A 39 -3.67 -11.48 11.95
N ASN A 40 -2.42 -11.23 11.54
CA ASN A 40 -1.25 -11.79 12.18
C ASN A 40 -1.14 -11.33 13.64
N TYR A 41 -1.34 -10.04 13.91
CA TYR A 41 -1.31 -9.51 15.26
C TYR A 41 -2.37 -10.16 16.16
N LEU A 42 -3.63 -10.21 15.71
CA LEU A 42 -4.73 -10.80 16.48
C LEU A 42 -4.57 -12.31 16.70
N THR A 43 -3.94 -13.01 15.74
CA THR A 43 -3.63 -14.45 15.89
C THR A 43 -2.55 -14.68 16.95
N GLN A 44 -1.56 -13.77 17.05
CA GLN A 44 -0.46 -13.86 18.04
C GLN A 44 -0.86 -13.32 19.42
N HIS A 45 -1.90 -12.48 19.49
CA HIS A 45 -2.36 -11.82 20.72
C HIS A 45 -3.88 -11.99 20.87
N ALA A 46 -4.34 -13.20 21.20
CA ALA A 46 -5.78 -13.52 21.26
C ALA A 46 -6.58 -12.63 22.23
N GLU A 47 -5.95 -12.15 23.30
CA GLU A 47 -6.58 -11.26 24.31
C GLU A 47 -6.51 -9.76 23.94
N ALA A 48 -5.96 -9.41 22.77
CA ALA A 48 -5.82 -8.02 22.37
C ALA A 48 -7.17 -7.36 22.11
N SER A 49 -7.50 -6.34 22.91
CA SER A 49 -8.73 -5.55 22.80
C SER A 49 -8.48 -4.10 22.40
N ASP A 50 -7.30 -3.57 22.72
CA ASP A 50 -6.95 -2.17 22.42
C ASP A 50 -6.57 -1.97 20.94
N PRO A 51 -7.37 -1.20 20.18
CA PRO A 51 -7.10 -0.95 18.77
C PRO A 51 -5.78 -0.28 18.49
N ARG A 52 -5.24 0.49 19.43
CA ARG A 52 -3.97 1.18 19.21
C ARG A 52 -2.86 0.17 18.95
N HIS A 53 -2.90 -0.99 19.61
CA HIS A 53 -1.84 -1.99 19.48
C HIS A 53 -1.87 -2.72 18.14
N TYR A 54 -3.04 -3.12 17.64
CA TYR A 54 -3.12 -3.84 16.36
C TYR A 54 -3.23 -2.93 15.13
N MET A 55 -3.69 -1.68 15.31
CA MET A 55 -3.77 -0.70 14.22
C MET A 55 -2.38 -0.13 13.86
N ILE A 56 -1.47 -0.01 14.82
CA ILE A 56 -0.09 0.44 14.56
C ILE A 56 0.62 -0.44 13.53
N PRO A 57 0.77 -1.76 13.73
CA PRO A 57 1.45 -2.63 12.75
C PRO A 57 0.67 -2.73 11.44
N ALA A 58 -0.67 -2.71 11.47
CA ALA A 58 -1.48 -2.72 10.25
C ALA A 58 -1.27 -1.45 9.40
N LYS A 59 -1.21 -0.28 10.02
CA LYS A 59 -0.89 0.99 9.34
C LYS A 59 0.56 1.02 8.86
N ALA A 60 1.50 0.47 9.62
CA ALA A 60 2.90 0.38 9.20
C ALA A 60 3.03 -0.48 7.93
N ALA A 61 2.37 -1.64 7.86
CA ALA A 61 2.36 -2.48 6.66
C ALA A 61 1.75 -1.75 5.45
N MET A 62 0.63 -1.04 5.64
CA MET A 62 0.05 -0.21 4.59
C MET A 62 1.01 0.91 4.13
N LYS A 63 1.71 1.56 5.07
CA LYS A 63 2.67 2.62 4.78
C LYS A 63 3.80 2.14 3.88
N GLU A 64 4.29 0.92 4.06
CA GLU A 64 5.31 0.34 3.17
C GLU A 64 4.82 0.16 1.73
N VAL A 65 3.56 -0.23 1.54
CA VAL A 65 2.94 -0.28 0.20
C VAL A 65 2.86 1.12 -0.40
N VAL A 66 2.43 2.12 0.36
CA VAL A 66 2.36 3.51 -0.11
C VAL A 66 3.75 4.01 -0.53
N ARG A 67 4.79 3.76 0.28
CA ARG A 67 6.17 4.13 -0.03
C ARG A 67 6.64 3.50 -1.34
N LYS A 68 6.37 2.20 -1.54
CA LYS A 68 6.65 1.52 -2.82
C LYS A 68 5.93 2.17 -3.99
N VAL A 69 4.64 2.46 -3.86
CA VAL A 69 3.84 3.07 -4.94
C VAL A 69 4.36 4.48 -5.29
N ILE A 70 4.76 5.27 -4.29
CA ILE A 70 5.38 6.59 -4.50
C ILE A 70 6.68 6.46 -5.31
N ALA A 71 7.53 5.50 -4.94
CA ALA A 71 8.77 5.20 -5.66
C ALA A 71 8.50 4.73 -7.10
N ASP A 72 7.57 3.80 -7.29
CA ASP A 72 7.17 3.29 -8.62
C ASP A 72 6.60 4.41 -9.51
N CYS A 73 5.89 5.38 -8.91
CA CYS A 73 5.35 6.54 -9.62
C CYS A 73 6.40 7.65 -9.87
N GLY A 74 7.59 7.55 -9.29
CA GLY A 74 8.64 8.56 -9.40
C GLY A 74 8.24 9.94 -8.85
N CYS A 75 7.38 9.97 -7.83
CA CYS A 75 6.87 11.21 -7.22
C CYS A 75 7.47 11.53 -5.84
N GLU A 76 8.45 10.75 -5.38
CA GLU A 76 9.17 11.02 -4.14
C GLU A 76 9.88 12.39 -4.20
N GLY A 77 9.77 13.18 -3.12
CA GLY A 77 10.44 14.49 -3.00
C GLY A 77 9.87 15.62 -3.87
N LYS A 78 8.71 15.44 -4.51
CA LYS A 78 8.10 16.43 -5.42
C LYS A 78 6.95 17.23 -4.80
N LEU A 79 7.14 17.72 -3.56
CA LEU A 79 6.18 18.60 -2.86
C LEU A 79 6.25 20.04 -3.36
#